data_AF-A0A2T7Q1F2-F1
#
_entry.id   AF-A0A2T7Q1F2-F1
#
_cell.length_a   1.000
_cell.length_b   1.000
_cell.length_c   1.000
_cell.angle_alpha   90.00
_cell.angle_beta   90.00
_cell.angle_gamma   90.00
#
_symmetry.space_group_name_H-M   'P 1'
#
loop_
_entity.id
_entity.type
_entity.pdbx_description
1 polymer ?
#
loop_
_entity_poly.entity_id
_entity_poly.type
_entity_poly.pdbx_seq_one_letter_code
_entity_poly.pdbx_strand_id
1 'polypeptide(L)'
;MNSKTTFSPKRKSPCPPRMRRTSSRRLDWRLTNACYGYTWLSGAPYNGSTYYSCVGDSVTFPWAIIPIASERAELEWSFRDNDGNSEVIATYLNDEFLVPHSSQRTLTFAGSVGLIISNLKHEDFGEYSVRVIINGFITETRYAYLRQPDPPRTDDDRLHARMLPNAIFSSGEWQVQLACGSFSSRGSSSFSVKWKTPLGQILDSDISADHDYILKLNNPLEEGNYSCFIDLHEPAARCAHVPPTMLVSNEIHVDECSAQRALFSSAKREIQEITSIFQQFVNLESGSRPWNGRLEVKVNDTWGAVCSSNYYSSLALVVCRSLRLKRDASYSPQVSIGTTYGTSTLPAHIGYITCNGDEDSIFDCSITYNGQSCYRYYDIGVDCLPRFTLN
;
A
#
# COMPACT_ATOMS: atom_id res chain seq x y z
N MET A 1 67.15 -33.88 -41.26
CA MET A 1 65.74 -33.54 -41.56
C MET A 1 64.96 -33.57 -40.26
N ASN A 2 64.14 -32.58 -39.86
CA ASN A 2 64.12 -31.15 -40.19
C ASN A 2 63.40 -30.40 -39.05
N SER A 3 63.77 -29.13 -38.82
CA SER A 3 62.99 -28.06 -38.17
C SER A 3 61.99 -28.39 -37.05
N LYS A 4 62.26 -27.93 -35.82
CA LYS A 4 61.20 -27.53 -34.86
C LYS A 4 61.09 -26.01 -34.83
N THR A 5 59.98 -25.51 -35.36
CA THR A 5 59.66 -24.09 -35.48
C THR A 5 59.14 -23.50 -34.17
N THR A 6 59.49 -22.26 -33.89
CA THR A 6 58.99 -21.46 -32.77
C THR A 6 57.49 -21.21 -32.85
N PHE A 7 56.80 -21.22 -31.70
CA PHE A 7 55.42 -20.75 -31.57
C PHE A 7 55.26 -19.87 -30.32
N SER A 8 54.99 -18.58 -30.54
CA SER A 8 54.65 -17.64 -29.47
C SER A 8 53.17 -17.80 -29.06
N PRO A 9 52.82 -17.82 -27.77
CA PRO A 9 51.43 -17.80 -27.35
C PRO A 9 50.85 -16.39 -27.58
N LYS A 10 49.89 -16.28 -28.51
CA LYS A 10 49.15 -15.03 -28.75
C LYS A 10 48.40 -14.60 -27.48
N ARG A 11 48.50 -13.32 -27.11
CA ARG A 11 47.62 -12.72 -26.08
C ARG A 11 46.15 -12.91 -26.51
N LYS A 12 45.34 -13.57 -25.68
CA LYS A 12 43.88 -13.56 -25.83
C LYS A 12 43.33 -12.29 -25.18
N SER A 13 42.59 -11.49 -25.94
CA SER A 13 41.78 -10.39 -25.41
C SER A 13 40.55 -10.94 -24.65
N PRO A 14 40.19 -10.39 -23.47
CA PRO A 14 39.17 -10.97 -22.59
C PRO A 14 37.74 -10.44 -22.85
N CYS A 15 37.34 -10.30 -24.12
CA CYS A 15 35.97 -9.93 -24.50
C CYS A 15 35.58 -10.59 -25.84
N PRO A 16 34.33 -11.08 -26.00
CA PRO A 16 33.86 -11.67 -27.24
C PRO A 16 33.57 -10.59 -28.31
N PRO A 17 33.72 -10.89 -29.61
CA PRO A 17 33.34 -9.97 -30.68
C PRO A 17 31.81 -9.85 -30.81
N ARG A 18 31.34 -8.68 -31.26
CA ARG A 18 29.92 -8.33 -31.52
C ARG A 18 29.07 -9.50 -32.05
N MET A 19 27.97 -9.80 -31.36
CA MET A 19 26.94 -10.73 -31.88
C MET A 19 26.32 -10.20 -33.18
N ARG A 20 26.27 -11.05 -34.21
CA ARG A 20 25.30 -10.91 -35.31
C ARG A 20 23.93 -11.40 -34.83
N ARG A 21 22.86 -10.72 -35.26
CA ARG A 21 21.47 -11.16 -35.05
C ARG A 21 21.22 -12.53 -35.69
N THR A 22 20.82 -13.51 -34.88
CA THR A 22 20.01 -14.66 -35.29
C THR A 22 18.85 -14.83 -34.29
N SER A 23 17.80 -15.53 -34.70
CA SER A 23 16.48 -15.51 -34.07
C SER A 23 16.26 -16.60 -33.01
N SER A 24 15.20 -16.39 -32.21
CA SER A 24 14.48 -17.37 -31.36
C SER A 24 14.87 -17.52 -29.86
N ARG A 25 14.01 -16.91 -29.03
CA ARG A 25 13.46 -17.41 -27.74
C ARG A 25 14.39 -18.04 -26.70
N ARG A 26 14.76 -17.23 -25.69
CA ARG A 26 14.25 -17.26 -24.29
C ARG A 26 15.01 -16.21 -23.48
N LEU A 27 14.32 -15.28 -22.81
CA LEU A 27 14.96 -14.41 -21.81
C LEU A 27 15.06 -15.19 -20.49
N ASP A 28 16.28 -15.53 -20.10
CA ASP A 28 16.63 -15.98 -18.75
C ASP A 28 17.33 -14.82 -18.04
N TRP A 29 16.85 -14.42 -16.87
CA TRP A 29 17.17 -13.13 -16.21
C TRP A 29 18.41 -13.19 -15.31
N ARG A 30 19.34 -14.10 -15.61
CA ARG A 30 20.51 -14.39 -14.77
C ARG A 30 21.70 -13.49 -15.10
N LEU A 31 21.87 -12.45 -14.27
CA LEU A 31 23.14 -11.79 -13.93
C LEU A 31 24.04 -11.38 -15.11
N THR A 32 23.67 -10.31 -15.82
CA THR A 32 24.62 -9.56 -16.66
C THR A 32 25.49 -8.61 -15.81
N ASN A 33 26.34 -9.15 -14.94
CA ASN A 33 27.49 -8.41 -14.44
C ASN A 33 28.51 -8.32 -15.58
N ALA A 34 28.42 -7.24 -16.36
CA ALA A 34 29.29 -6.97 -17.50
C ALA A 34 30.75 -6.78 -17.07
N CYS A 35 31.68 -6.97 -18.01
CA CYS A 35 33.13 -7.01 -17.81
C CYS A 35 33.74 -5.65 -17.42
N TYR A 36 33.49 -5.20 -16.20
CA TYR A 36 34.20 -4.11 -15.54
C TYR A 36 35.26 -4.69 -14.59
N GLY A 37 36.45 -4.08 -14.50
CA GLY A 37 37.56 -4.55 -13.67
C GLY A 37 37.35 -4.42 -12.15
N TYR A 38 36.12 -4.17 -11.70
CA TYR A 38 35.73 -3.85 -10.33
C TYR A 38 34.25 -4.21 -10.09
N THR A 39 33.85 -4.29 -8.82
CA THR A 39 32.45 -4.46 -8.40
C THR A 39 32.12 -3.43 -7.31
N TRP A 40 30.95 -2.80 -7.38
CA TRP A 40 30.43 -1.93 -6.31
C TRP A 40 29.97 -2.77 -5.11
N LEU A 41 30.25 -2.30 -3.88
CA LEU A 41 29.70 -2.91 -2.67
C LEU A 41 28.17 -2.74 -2.59
N SER A 42 27.50 -3.65 -1.88
CA SER A 42 26.04 -3.59 -1.68
C SER A 42 25.56 -2.36 -0.91
N GLY A 43 26.43 -1.71 -0.12
CA GLY A 43 26.15 -0.43 0.55
C GLY A 43 26.39 0.81 -0.31
N ALA A 44 26.86 0.66 -1.55
CA ALA A 44 27.16 1.78 -2.43
C ALA A 44 25.87 2.43 -2.96
N PRO A 45 25.67 3.76 -2.83
CA PRO A 45 24.48 4.45 -3.32
C PRO A 45 24.16 4.14 -4.79
N TYR A 46 22.87 4.07 -5.10
CA TYR A 46 22.39 3.96 -6.48
C TYR A 46 22.75 5.23 -7.27
N ASN A 47 22.89 5.09 -8.59
CA ASN A 47 23.15 6.23 -9.45
C ASN A 47 21.92 7.15 -9.49
N GLY A 48 22.09 8.42 -9.11
CA GLY A 48 21.02 9.41 -8.96
C GLY A 48 20.40 9.50 -7.56
N SER A 49 20.94 8.80 -6.55
CA SER A 49 20.46 8.92 -5.16
C SER A 49 20.51 10.38 -4.65
N THR A 50 19.47 10.81 -3.95
CA THR A 50 19.43 12.15 -3.31
C THR A 50 19.50 12.01 -1.80
N TYR A 51 20.33 12.85 -1.19
CA TYR A 51 20.57 12.94 0.25
C TYR A 51 20.09 14.31 0.76
N TYR A 52 19.39 14.30 1.88
CA TYR A 52 18.88 15.51 2.53
C TYR A 52 19.61 15.74 3.84
N SER A 53 20.10 16.96 4.06
CA SER A 53 20.89 17.31 5.23
C SER A 53 20.84 18.82 5.51
N CYS A 54 21.31 19.24 6.68
CA CYS A 54 21.29 20.63 7.13
C CYS A 54 22.67 21.28 7.10
N VAL A 55 22.69 22.62 7.10
CA VAL A 55 23.92 23.37 7.36
C VAL A 55 24.43 23.03 8.77
N GLY A 56 25.72 22.71 8.88
CA GLY A 56 26.38 22.24 10.11
C GLY A 56 26.40 20.72 10.29
N ASP A 57 25.59 19.94 9.57
CA ASP A 57 25.60 18.48 9.65
C ASP A 57 26.81 17.87 8.91
N SER A 58 26.97 16.55 9.06
CA SER A 58 27.87 15.74 8.23
C SER A 58 27.06 14.75 7.38
N VAL A 59 27.41 14.60 6.10
CA VAL A 59 26.82 13.62 5.19
C VAL A 59 27.88 12.65 4.67
N THR A 60 27.49 11.39 4.51
CA THR A 60 28.36 10.32 3.99
C THR A 60 27.80 9.78 2.68
N PHE A 61 28.63 9.73 1.65
CA PHE A 61 28.40 8.99 0.41
C PHE A 61 29.24 7.70 0.43
N PRO A 62 28.69 6.56 0.92
CA PRO A 62 29.45 5.31 1.11
C PRO A 62 29.64 4.53 -0.21
N TRP A 63 30.00 5.24 -1.30
CA TRP A 63 30.43 4.61 -2.53
C TRP A 63 31.73 3.84 -2.29
N ALA A 64 31.73 2.55 -2.62
CA ALA A 64 32.86 1.67 -2.41
C ALA A 64 32.95 0.61 -3.50
N ILE A 65 34.17 0.32 -3.98
CA ILE A 65 34.44 -0.72 -4.99
C ILE A 65 35.46 -1.74 -4.48
N ILE A 66 35.38 -2.96 -5.03
CA ILE A 66 36.44 -3.97 -4.95
C ILE A 66 36.99 -4.16 -6.38
N PRO A 67 38.28 -3.91 -6.66
CA PRO A 67 38.89 -4.27 -7.94
C PRO A 67 38.99 -5.80 -8.08
N ILE A 68 38.68 -6.33 -9.27
CA ILE A 68 38.63 -7.78 -9.57
C ILE A 68 39.99 -8.30 -10.06
N ALA A 69 40.89 -7.40 -10.48
CA ALA A 69 42.21 -7.72 -11.03
C ALA A 69 43.30 -6.88 -10.35
N SER A 70 44.58 -7.22 -10.60
CA SER A 70 45.74 -6.42 -10.17
C SER A 70 45.94 -5.13 -10.99
N GLU A 71 44.84 -4.53 -11.47
CA GLU A 71 44.83 -3.31 -12.24
C GLU A 71 44.73 -2.11 -11.30
N ARG A 72 45.39 -0.99 -11.65
CA ARG A 72 45.24 0.24 -10.87
C ARG A 72 43.88 0.85 -11.17
N ALA A 73 42.99 0.77 -10.19
CA ALA A 73 41.76 1.53 -10.14
C ALA A 73 42.02 2.86 -9.43
N GLU A 74 41.60 3.94 -10.08
CA GLU A 74 41.59 5.30 -9.56
C GLU A 74 40.13 5.76 -9.49
N LEU A 75 39.75 6.46 -8.44
CA LEU A 75 38.45 7.11 -8.37
C LEU A 75 38.64 8.61 -8.23
N GLU A 76 37.94 9.37 -9.06
CA GLU A 76 37.94 10.82 -8.97
C GLU A 76 36.54 11.31 -8.61
N TRP A 77 36.48 12.15 -7.58
CA TRP A 77 35.28 12.80 -7.11
C TRP A 77 35.23 14.22 -7.66
N SER A 78 34.12 14.55 -8.32
CA SER A 78 33.84 15.91 -8.79
C SER A 78 32.56 16.43 -8.12
N PHE A 79 32.61 17.69 -7.69
CA PHE A 79 31.42 18.44 -7.29
C PHE A 79 30.93 19.31 -8.46
N ARG A 80 29.64 19.59 -8.48
CA ARG A 80 29.03 20.64 -9.30
C ARG A 80 28.05 21.44 -8.45
N ASP A 81 28.22 22.75 -8.46
CA ASP A 81 27.33 23.69 -7.78
C ASP A 81 25.99 23.89 -8.54
N ASN A 82 25.11 24.72 -8.00
CA ASN A 82 23.81 25.00 -8.64
C ASN A 82 23.92 25.95 -9.84
N ASP A 83 25.04 26.66 -10.00
CA ASP A 83 25.34 27.53 -11.15
C ASP A 83 25.94 26.73 -12.32
N GLY A 84 26.28 25.45 -12.09
CA GLY A 84 26.79 24.51 -13.07
C GLY A 84 28.32 24.42 -13.13
N ASN A 85 29.05 25.20 -12.33
CA ASN A 85 30.51 25.11 -12.22
C ASN A 85 30.87 23.75 -11.61
N SER A 86 31.92 23.11 -12.12
CA SER A 86 32.34 21.80 -11.63
C SER A 86 33.84 21.74 -11.41
N GLU A 87 34.23 21.14 -10.29
CA GLU A 87 35.61 21.01 -9.83
C GLU A 87 35.89 19.60 -9.31
N VAL A 88 37.15 19.19 -9.37
CA VAL A 88 37.62 17.93 -8.77
C VAL A 88 37.94 18.19 -7.30
N ILE A 89 37.28 17.47 -6.40
CA ILE A 89 37.36 17.70 -4.95
C ILE A 89 38.19 16.66 -4.20
N ALA A 90 38.38 15.46 -4.77
CA ALA A 90 39.20 14.39 -4.21
C ALA A 90 39.54 13.33 -5.26
N THR A 91 40.72 12.72 -5.15
CA THR A 91 41.13 11.55 -5.94
C THR A 91 41.60 10.44 -5.02
N TYR A 92 41.17 9.20 -5.25
CA TYR A 92 41.70 8.00 -4.62
C TYR A 92 42.63 7.26 -5.59
N LEU A 93 43.88 7.05 -5.17
CA LEU A 93 44.91 6.41 -6.00
C LEU A 93 45.91 5.67 -5.11
N ASN A 94 46.15 4.38 -5.38
CA ASN A 94 47.10 3.52 -4.63
C ASN A 94 46.87 3.52 -3.10
N ASP A 95 45.61 3.43 -2.67
CA ASP A 95 45.20 3.45 -1.25
C ASP A 95 45.48 4.77 -0.50
N GLU A 96 45.80 5.84 -1.23
CA GLU A 96 45.95 7.22 -0.73
C GLU A 96 44.83 8.12 -1.29
N PHE A 97 44.34 9.04 -0.45
CA PHE A 97 43.36 10.06 -0.82
C PHE A 97 44.02 11.43 -0.97
N LEU A 98 43.94 11.98 -2.18
CA LEU A 98 44.48 13.28 -2.54
C LEU A 98 43.33 14.29 -2.57
N VAL A 99 43.27 15.15 -1.56
CA VAL A 99 42.33 16.30 -1.51
C VAL A 99 43.11 17.56 -1.91
N PRO A 100 42.68 18.33 -2.93
CA PRO A 100 43.34 19.57 -3.32
C PRO A 100 43.35 20.59 -2.17
N HIS A 101 44.48 21.29 -1.97
CA HIS A 101 44.58 22.37 -0.97
C HIS A 101 43.59 23.54 -1.19
N SER A 102 43.02 23.67 -2.38
CA SER A 102 41.96 24.63 -2.70
C SER A 102 40.57 24.22 -2.22
N SER A 103 40.37 22.98 -1.78
CA SER A 103 39.08 22.49 -1.29
C SER A 103 38.70 23.21 0.01
N GLN A 104 37.67 24.05 -0.03
CA GLN A 104 37.15 24.75 1.15
C GLN A 104 36.24 23.86 2.03
N ARG A 105 36.16 22.56 1.70
CA ARG A 105 35.24 21.59 2.30
C ARG A 105 35.99 20.72 3.31
N THR A 106 35.37 20.45 4.46
CA THR A 106 35.92 19.54 5.47
C THR A 106 35.62 18.09 5.10
N LEU A 107 36.36 17.61 4.09
CA LEU A 107 36.25 16.25 3.56
C LEU A 107 36.99 15.25 4.46
N THR A 108 36.30 14.21 4.87
CA THR A 108 36.85 13.05 5.60
C THR A 108 36.35 11.75 4.95
N PHE A 109 36.71 10.59 5.52
CA PHE A 109 36.65 9.30 4.84
C PHE A 109 35.73 8.28 5.51
N ALA A 110 34.95 7.56 4.70
CA ALA A 110 34.21 6.35 5.07
C ALA A 110 34.65 5.15 4.21
N GLY A 111 34.90 3.97 4.80
CA GLY A 111 35.46 2.83 4.07
C GLY A 111 34.57 2.29 2.92
N SER A 112 35.11 1.85 1.78
CA SER A 112 36.54 1.78 1.41
C SER A 112 37.05 2.95 0.54
N VAL A 113 36.16 3.68 -0.15
CA VAL A 113 36.46 4.89 -0.96
C VAL A 113 35.36 5.95 -0.84
N GLY A 114 34.57 5.89 0.24
CA GLY A 114 33.42 6.76 0.48
C GLY A 114 33.83 8.12 1.03
N LEU A 115 33.08 9.14 0.63
CA LEU A 115 33.31 10.53 1.00
C LEU A 115 32.41 10.92 2.16
N ILE A 116 32.97 11.50 3.22
CA ILE A 116 32.24 12.23 4.26
C ILE A 116 32.50 13.72 4.03
N ILE A 117 31.45 14.53 4.07
CA ILE A 117 31.56 15.99 4.13
C ILE A 117 31.04 16.39 5.50
N SER A 118 31.89 17.03 6.31
CA SER A 118 31.51 17.49 7.65
C SER A 118 31.18 18.97 7.66
N ASN A 119 30.41 19.42 8.65
CA ASN A 119 30.09 20.84 8.89
C ASN A 119 29.63 21.57 7.61
N LEU A 120 28.61 21.01 6.96
CA LEU A 120 28.07 21.46 5.68
C LEU A 120 27.73 22.96 5.67
N LYS A 121 28.03 23.63 4.56
CA LYS A 121 27.65 25.01 4.28
C LYS A 121 26.62 25.07 3.15
N HIS A 122 25.99 26.23 2.91
CA HIS A 122 25.10 26.43 1.76
C HIS A 122 25.79 26.16 0.40
N GLU A 123 27.10 26.39 0.29
CA GLU A 123 27.92 26.15 -0.91
C GLU A 123 28.28 24.66 -1.17
N ASP A 124 27.87 23.76 -0.28
CA ASP A 124 28.07 22.31 -0.42
C ASP A 124 26.85 21.60 -1.03
N PHE A 125 25.71 22.27 -1.15
CA PHE A 125 24.49 21.67 -1.72
C PHE A 125 24.54 21.69 -3.24
N GLY A 126 24.67 20.52 -3.87
CA GLY A 126 24.82 20.38 -5.32
C GLY A 126 24.84 18.93 -5.79
N GLU A 127 25.46 18.70 -6.94
CA GLU A 127 25.68 17.38 -7.54
C GLU A 127 27.09 16.88 -7.19
N TYR A 128 27.17 15.70 -6.60
CA TYR A 128 28.42 14.97 -6.38
C TYR A 128 28.48 13.82 -7.37
N SER A 129 29.64 13.63 -7.99
CA SER A 129 29.87 12.51 -8.88
C SER A 129 31.19 11.82 -8.57
N VAL A 130 31.22 10.51 -8.78
CA VAL A 130 32.44 9.71 -8.73
C VAL A 130 32.61 9.01 -10.07
N ARG A 131 33.78 9.15 -10.69
CA ARG A 131 34.16 8.41 -11.89
C ARG A 131 35.21 7.36 -11.55
N VAL A 132 35.01 6.15 -12.04
CA VAL A 132 35.98 5.07 -11.91
C VAL A 132 36.87 5.06 -13.15
N ILE A 133 38.19 5.07 -12.93
CA ILE A 133 39.22 5.10 -13.96
C ILE A 133 40.05 3.81 -13.80
N ILE A 134 40.15 3.01 -14.86
CA ILE A 134 40.99 1.80 -14.88
C ILE A 134 41.97 1.91 -16.03
N ASN A 135 43.27 1.78 -15.71
CA ASN A 135 44.36 1.89 -16.67
C ASN A 135 44.29 3.17 -17.54
N GLY A 136 43.78 4.28 -16.98
CA GLY A 136 43.61 5.57 -17.66
C GLY A 136 42.31 5.75 -18.47
N PHE A 137 41.39 4.77 -18.45
CA PHE A 137 40.08 4.87 -19.11
C PHE A 137 38.95 5.02 -18.09
N ILE A 138 38.08 6.01 -18.29
CA ILE A 138 36.83 6.15 -17.51
C ILE A 138 35.90 5.00 -17.88
N THR A 139 35.48 4.21 -16.88
CA THR A 139 34.60 3.04 -17.08
C THR A 139 33.13 3.35 -16.78
N GLU A 140 32.86 4.14 -15.74
CA GLU A 140 31.53 4.49 -15.25
C GLU A 140 31.63 5.81 -14.47
N THR A 141 30.55 6.59 -14.48
CA THR A 141 30.37 7.73 -13.57
C THR A 141 29.03 7.57 -12.86
N ARG A 142 29.04 7.71 -11.53
CA ARG A 142 27.84 7.74 -10.69
C ARG A 142 27.63 9.12 -10.10
N TYR A 143 26.37 9.47 -9.89
CA TYR A 143 25.92 10.76 -9.41
C TYR A 143 25.09 10.59 -8.13
N ALA A 144 25.18 11.56 -7.23
CA ALA A 144 24.33 11.74 -6.07
C ALA A 144 24.09 13.23 -5.86
N TYR A 145 22.97 13.59 -5.26
CA TYR A 145 22.60 14.98 -5.04
C TYR A 145 22.51 15.27 -3.55
N LEU A 146 23.15 16.34 -3.09
CA LEU A 146 22.95 16.88 -1.75
C LEU A 146 21.99 18.05 -1.81
N ARG A 147 20.84 17.93 -1.15
CA ARG A 147 19.76 18.94 -1.19
C ARG A 147 19.34 19.32 0.22
N GLN A 148 18.87 20.56 0.38
CA GLN A 148 18.11 20.92 1.58
C GLN A 148 16.68 20.37 1.43
N PRO A 149 16.02 19.90 2.50
CA PRO A 149 14.66 19.39 2.44
C PRO A 149 13.64 20.51 2.26
N ASP A 150 12.67 20.30 1.35
CA ASP A 150 11.55 21.22 1.18
C ASP A 150 10.58 21.12 2.38
N PRO A 151 10.02 22.22 2.88
CA PRO A 151 9.07 22.18 4.00
C PRO A 151 7.78 21.43 3.61
N PRO A 152 7.18 20.68 4.54
CA PRO A 152 5.97 19.92 4.30
C PRO A 152 4.77 20.86 4.09
N ARG A 153 3.88 20.50 3.14
CA ARG A 153 2.69 21.30 2.79
C ARG A 153 1.44 20.44 2.62
N THR A 154 0.32 20.98 3.10
CA THR A 154 -1.06 20.53 2.83
C THR A 154 -1.82 21.62 2.09
N ASP A 155 -3.04 21.33 1.62
CA ASP A 155 -3.86 22.30 0.87
C ASP A 155 -4.27 23.54 1.69
N ASP A 156 -4.26 23.46 3.03
CA ASP A 156 -4.64 24.53 3.95
C ASP A 156 -3.55 24.91 4.97
N ASP A 157 -2.30 24.50 4.72
CA ASP A 157 -1.12 24.70 5.59
C ASP A 157 -1.33 24.26 7.06
N ARG A 158 -2.16 23.22 7.27
CA ARG A 158 -2.46 22.62 8.58
C ARG A 158 -2.41 21.10 8.56
N LEU A 159 -2.09 20.54 9.73
CA LEU A 159 -2.14 19.12 10.02
C LEU A 159 -3.46 18.77 10.73
N HIS A 160 -4.16 17.72 10.30
CA HIS A 160 -5.53 17.43 10.76
C HIS A 160 -5.64 16.05 11.40
N ALA A 161 -5.86 16.00 12.71
CA ALA A 161 -6.18 14.76 13.43
C ALA A 161 -7.68 14.50 13.37
N ARG A 162 -8.05 13.30 12.89
CA ARG A 162 -9.44 12.84 12.74
C ARG A 162 -9.57 11.36 13.10
N MET A 163 -10.70 10.96 13.66
CA MET A 163 -11.03 9.55 13.84
C MET A 163 -11.52 9.00 12.50
N LEU A 164 -11.02 7.83 12.09
CA LEU A 164 -11.56 7.15 10.93
C LEU A 164 -12.93 6.57 11.26
N PRO A 165 -13.92 6.68 10.35
CA PRO A 165 -15.30 6.32 10.64
C PRO A 165 -15.52 4.81 10.78
N ASN A 166 -14.52 3.97 10.51
CA ASN A 166 -14.58 2.51 10.54
C ASN A 166 -13.34 2.01 11.28
N ALA A 167 -13.52 1.10 12.24
CA ALA A 167 -12.45 0.28 12.81
C ALA A 167 -11.91 -0.75 11.80
N ILE A 168 -10.67 -1.20 11.99
CA ILE A 168 -10.04 -2.27 11.21
C ILE A 168 -9.87 -3.53 12.05
N PHE A 169 -10.05 -4.71 11.46
CA PHE A 169 -9.70 -5.97 12.13
C PHE A 169 -8.21 -6.27 11.94
N SER A 170 -7.46 -6.38 13.04
CA SER A 170 -6.02 -6.67 13.00
C SER A 170 -5.61 -7.52 14.21
N SER A 171 -4.70 -8.46 14.01
CA SER A 171 -4.15 -9.32 15.08
C SER A 171 -5.18 -10.07 15.95
N GLY A 172 -6.42 -10.26 15.45
CA GLY A 172 -7.50 -10.96 16.16
C GLY A 172 -8.53 -10.06 16.84
N GLU A 173 -8.33 -8.73 16.85
CA GLU A 173 -9.27 -7.77 17.45
C GLU A 173 -9.64 -6.63 16.49
N TRP A 174 -10.75 -5.95 16.77
CA TRP A 174 -11.13 -4.73 16.06
C TRP A 174 -10.47 -3.52 16.73
N GLN A 175 -9.72 -2.73 15.96
CA GLN A 175 -9.01 -1.55 16.43
C GLN A 175 -9.58 -0.29 15.78
N VAL A 176 -9.91 0.71 16.61
CA VAL A 176 -10.26 2.06 16.13
C VAL A 176 -9.00 2.74 15.61
N GLN A 177 -9.14 3.55 14.56
CA GLN A 177 -8.02 4.21 13.90
C GLN A 177 -8.17 5.73 13.96
N LEU A 178 -7.09 6.43 14.29
CA LEU A 178 -6.96 7.87 14.09
C LEU A 178 -6.06 8.12 12.88
N ALA A 179 -6.33 9.18 12.13
CA ALA A 179 -5.55 9.62 10.99
C ALA A 179 -5.11 11.08 11.17
N CYS A 180 -3.88 11.39 10.78
CA CYS A 180 -3.26 12.71 10.88
C CYS A 180 -3.21 13.45 9.52
N GLY A 181 -4.02 13.00 8.56
CA GLY A 181 -3.89 13.41 7.16
C GLY A 181 -2.54 13.01 6.55
N SER A 182 -2.21 13.63 5.42
CA SER A 182 -0.98 13.46 4.67
C SER A 182 -0.49 14.81 4.16
N PHE A 183 0.81 14.94 3.89
CA PHE A 183 1.42 16.15 3.36
C PHE A 183 2.45 15.82 2.27
N SER A 184 2.73 16.80 1.42
CA SER A 184 3.76 16.69 0.38
C SER A 184 5.05 17.42 0.78
N SER A 185 6.20 16.81 0.48
CA SER A 185 7.53 17.42 0.53
C SER A 185 8.41 16.76 -0.53
N ARG A 186 9.26 17.53 -1.22
CA ARG A 186 10.29 16.96 -2.09
C ARG A 186 11.46 16.52 -1.19
N GLY A 187 11.61 15.21 -1.06
CA GLY A 187 12.46 14.60 -0.03
C GLY A 187 11.70 14.11 1.20
N SER A 188 10.40 13.78 1.06
CA SER A 188 9.49 13.39 2.14
C SER A 188 9.92 12.24 3.05
N SER A 189 10.99 11.50 2.73
CA SER A 189 11.58 10.46 3.59
C SER A 189 12.36 11.01 4.79
N SER A 190 12.10 12.25 5.21
CA SER A 190 12.80 12.98 6.27
C SER A 190 11.87 13.59 7.32
N PHE A 191 10.57 13.29 7.24
CA PHE A 191 9.57 13.70 8.22
C PHE A 191 8.75 12.49 8.64
N SER A 192 8.83 12.12 9.92
CA SER A 192 7.86 11.24 10.56
C SER A 192 6.83 12.05 11.33
N VAL A 193 5.62 11.48 11.44
CA VAL A 193 4.55 11.99 12.29
C VAL A 193 4.45 11.08 13.50
N LYS A 194 4.35 11.67 14.68
CA LYS A 194 4.11 10.96 15.94
C LYS A 194 2.77 11.39 16.52
N TRP A 195 2.22 10.53 17.36
CA TRP A 195 1.00 10.81 18.13
C TRP A 195 1.34 11.04 19.59
N LYS A 196 0.64 11.99 20.20
CA LYS A 196 0.63 12.22 21.64
C LYS A 196 -0.68 11.69 22.21
N THR A 197 -0.59 10.81 23.22
CA THR A 197 -1.76 10.26 23.94
C THR A 197 -2.26 11.23 25.02
N PRO A 198 -3.48 11.03 25.56
CA PRO A 198 -3.99 11.77 26.73
C PRO A 198 -3.04 11.76 27.94
N LEU A 199 -2.39 10.63 28.23
CA LEU A 199 -1.35 10.50 29.27
C LEU A 199 0.01 11.09 28.88
N GLY A 200 0.13 11.67 27.68
CA GLY A 200 1.34 12.33 27.18
C GLY A 200 2.41 11.37 26.64
N GLN A 201 2.08 10.10 26.39
CA GLN A 201 2.99 9.17 25.72
C GLN A 201 3.15 9.58 24.24
N ILE A 202 4.32 9.29 23.66
CA ILE A 202 4.61 9.53 22.24
C ILE A 202 4.64 8.17 21.53
N LEU A 203 3.81 8.02 20.49
CA LEU A 203 3.66 6.80 19.70
C LEU A 203 4.02 7.06 18.23
N ASP A 204 4.59 6.06 17.57
CA ASP A 204 4.86 6.08 16.13
C ASP A 204 3.56 5.97 15.31
N SER A 205 3.56 6.55 14.11
CA SER A 205 2.48 6.38 13.14
C SER A 205 2.79 5.24 12.16
N ASP A 206 1.78 4.42 11.87
CA ASP A 206 1.72 3.64 10.63
C ASP A 206 1.46 4.56 9.43
N ILE A 207 1.67 4.07 8.21
CA ILE A 207 1.30 4.78 6.96
C ILE A 207 0.23 3.95 6.24
N SER A 208 -0.88 4.58 5.85
CA SER A 208 -1.95 3.94 5.08
C SER A 208 -1.66 3.89 3.57
N ALA A 209 -2.48 3.16 2.81
CA ALA A 209 -2.39 3.14 1.34
C ALA A 209 -2.63 4.54 0.72
N ASP A 210 -3.44 5.37 1.38
CA ASP A 210 -3.72 6.76 0.99
C ASP A 210 -2.66 7.74 1.51
N HIS A 211 -1.54 7.23 2.06
CA HIS A 211 -0.43 7.99 2.66
C HIS A 211 -0.78 8.80 3.92
N ASP A 212 -2.01 8.70 4.43
CA ASP A 212 -2.35 9.21 5.76
C ASP A 212 -1.51 8.52 6.85
N TYR A 213 -1.01 9.29 7.81
CA TYR A 213 -0.32 8.79 9.00
C TYR A 213 -1.35 8.33 10.05
N ILE A 214 -1.30 7.05 10.43
CA ILE A 214 -2.34 6.37 11.21
C ILE A 214 -1.85 5.94 12.59
N LEU A 215 -2.68 6.15 13.61
CA LEU A 215 -2.57 5.45 14.90
C LEU A 215 -3.68 4.42 15.02
N LYS A 216 -3.33 3.16 15.30
CA LYS A 216 -4.28 2.12 15.72
C LYS A 216 -4.37 2.15 17.23
N LEU A 217 -5.58 2.33 17.76
CA LEU A 217 -5.81 2.36 19.20
C LEU A 217 -5.85 0.92 19.75
N ASN A 218 -5.13 0.71 20.85
CA ASN A 218 -5.09 -0.56 21.55
C ASN A 218 -6.31 -0.73 22.45
N ASN A 219 -6.55 -1.98 22.85
CA ASN A 219 -7.58 -2.39 23.80
C ASN A 219 -6.88 -2.77 25.13
N PRO A 220 -7.26 -2.25 26.30
CA PRO A 220 -8.33 -1.27 26.55
C PRO A 220 -8.01 0.12 25.98
N LEU A 221 -9.07 0.83 25.58
CA LEU A 221 -9.02 2.19 25.07
C LEU A 221 -8.60 3.18 26.17
N GLU A 222 -7.67 4.08 25.87
CA GLU A 222 -7.33 5.25 26.69
C GLU A 222 -8.21 6.42 26.23
N GLU A 223 -9.07 6.94 27.11
CA GLU A 223 -9.95 8.07 26.81
C GLU A 223 -9.24 9.42 26.98
N GLY A 224 -9.60 10.40 26.14
CA GLY A 224 -9.15 11.78 26.25
C GLY A 224 -8.72 12.39 24.92
N ASN A 225 -7.90 13.44 24.98
CA ASN A 225 -7.46 14.17 23.80
C ASN A 225 -6.17 13.59 23.21
N TYR A 226 -6.25 13.14 21.96
CA TYR A 226 -5.09 12.80 21.13
C TYR A 226 -4.73 13.97 20.22
N SER A 227 -3.45 14.12 19.90
CA SER A 227 -2.96 15.01 18.84
C SER A 227 -1.80 14.34 18.12
N CYS A 228 -1.50 14.80 16.91
CA CYS A 228 -0.35 14.36 16.16
C CYS A 228 0.55 15.55 15.78
N PHE A 229 1.83 15.30 15.59
CA PHE A 229 2.83 16.33 15.36
C PHE A 229 3.95 15.82 14.46
N ILE A 230 4.60 16.72 13.74
CA ILE A 230 5.77 16.42 12.92
C ILE A 230 7.00 16.31 13.83
N ASP A 231 7.71 15.20 13.76
CA ASP A 231 8.89 14.97 14.59
C ASP A 231 10.13 15.63 13.97
N LEU A 232 10.56 16.74 14.57
CA LEU A 232 11.75 17.46 14.17
C LEU A 232 13.05 16.85 14.70
N HIS A 233 13.04 15.69 15.38
CA HIS A 233 14.28 15.03 15.80
C HIS A 233 15.04 14.38 14.63
N GLU A 234 14.39 14.13 13.50
CA GLU A 234 15.08 13.66 12.29
C GLU A 234 16.08 14.72 11.79
N PRO A 235 17.35 14.37 11.50
CA PRO A 235 18.40 15.35 11.23
C PRO A 235 18.03 16.39 10.18
N ALA A 236 17.39 15.97 9.09
CA ALA A 236 16.95 16.81 7.98
C ALA A 236 15.69 17.64 8.32
N ALA A 237 14.74 17.14 9.11
CA ALA A 237 13.54 17.90 9.49
C ALA A 237 13.88 19.22 10.21
N ARG A 238 14.97 19.24 10.99
CA ARG A 238 15.42 20.40 11.78
C ARG A 238 15.67 21.69 10.98
N CYS A 239 16.09 21.58 9.73
CA CYS A 239 16.37 22.75 8.88
C CYS A 239 15.29 23.03 7.82
N ALA A 240 14.26 22.20 7.74
CA ALA A 240 13.07 22.57 6.99
C ALA A 240 12.33 23.67 7.78
N HIS A 241 12.01 24.79 7.13
CA HIS A 241 11.19 25.83 7.73
C HIS A 241 9.71 25.41 7.78
N VAL A 242 9.38 24.49 8.69
CA VAL A 242 8.01 23.99 8.90
C VAL A 242 7.14 25.11 9.50
N PRO A 243 5.98 25.45 8.88
CA PRO A 243 5.06 26.43 9.45
C PRO A 243 4.56 26.01 10.84
N PRO A 244 4.38 26.94 11.80
CA PRO A 244 3.87 26.58 13.13
C PRO A 244 2.52 25.87 13.13
N THR A 245 1.67 26.14 12.13
CA THR A 245 0.37 25.49 11.88
C THR A 245 0.46 24.04 11.40
N MET A 246 1.65 23.62 10.93
CA MET A 246 1.96 22.25 10.51
C MET A 246 2.69 21.44 11.59
N LEU A 247 3.20 22.10 12.64
CA LEU A 247 3.97 21.41 13.69
C LEU A 247 3.11 20.47 14.52
N VAL A 248 1.89 20.89 14.88
CA VAL A 248 0.94 20.14 15.73
C VAL A 248 -0.46 20.27 15.14
N SER A 249 -1.20 19.17 15.12
CA SER A 249 -2.58 19.13 14.66
C SER A 249 -3.57 19.79 15.62
N ASN A 250 -4.84 19.86 15.23
CA ASN A 250 -5.93 19.94 16.20
C ASN A 250 -5.89 18.76 17.17
N GLU A 251 -6.46 18.94 18.36
CA GLU A 251 -6.77 17.82 19.25
C GLU A 251 -8.04 17.10 18.77
N ILE A 252 -8.11 15.79 19.00
CA ILE A 252 -9.33 14.98 18.86
C ILE A 252 -9.63 14.27 20.18
N HIS A 253 -10.85 14.47 20.68
CA HIS A 253 -11.35 13.73 21.83
C HIS A 253 -11.77 12.32 21.39
N VAL A 254 -11.33 11.31 22.15
CA VAL A 254 -11.66 9.91 21.97
C VAL A 254 -12.26 9.41 23.29
N ASP A 255 -13.49 8.92 23.18
CA ASP A 255 -14.28 8.33 24.27
C ASP A 255 -14.91 6.99 23.83
N GLU A 256 -15.40 6.18 24.78
CA GLU A 256 -16.01 4.88 24.50
C GLU A 256 -17.16 4.98 23.48
N CYS A 257 -17.98 6.04 23.51
CA CYS A 257 -19.10 6.20 22.58
C CYS A 257 -18.60 6.46 21.14
N SER A 258 -17.56 7.28 20.98
CA SER A 258 -16.92 7.55 19.70
C SER A 258 -16.28 6.28 19.11
N ALA A 259 -15.60 5.49 19.94
CA ALA A 259 -15.01 4.21 19.57
C ALA A 259 -16.08 3.16 19.20
N GLN A 260 -17.12 3.02 20.03
CA GLN A 260 -18.26 2.14 19.74
C GLN A 260 -18.92 2.49 18.39
N ARG A 261 -19.09 3.78 18.05
CA ARG A 261 -19.62 4.19 16.74
C ARG A 261 -18.76 3.69 15.57
N ALA A 262 -17.43 3.78 15.69
CA ALA A 262 -16.48 3.30 14.67
C ALA A 262 -16.42 1.75 14.57
N LEU A 263 -16.75 1.04 15.65
CA LEU A 263 -16.92 -0.42 15.65
C LEU A 263 -18.26 -0.82 15.01
N PHE A 264 -19.36 -0.16 15.37
CA PHE A 264 -20.69 -0.43 14.83
C PHE A 264 -20.82 -0.09 13.34
N SER A 265 -20.14 0.93 12.85
CA SER A 265 -20.07 1.26 11.42
C SER A 265 -19.35 0.17 10.62
N SER A 266 -18.22 -0.36 11.11
CA SER A 266 -17.53 -1.50 10.50
C SER A 266 -18.40 -2.75 10.48
N ALA A 267 -19.02 -3.11 11.60
CA ALA A 267 -19.95 -4.24 11.66
C ALA A 267 -21.16 -4.05 10.72
N LYS A 268 -21.72 -2.83 10.64
CA LYS A 268 -22.80 -2.50 9.70
C LYS A 268 -22.34 -2.63 8.24
N ARG A 269 -21.12 -2.18 7.93
CA ARG A 269 -20.53 -2.25 6.59
C ARG A 269 -20.27 -3.70 6.19
N GLU A 270 -19.70 -4.52 7.06
CA GLU A 270 -19.49 -5.95 6.83
C GLU A 270 -20.82 -6.66 6.59
N ILE A 271 -21.84 -6.40 7.42
CA ILE A 271 -23.21 -6.89 7.19
C ILE A 271 -23.75 -6.41 5.85
N GLN A 272 -23.55 -5.15 5.47
CA GLN A 272 -24.06 -4.61 4.20
C GLN A 272 -23.36 -5.21 2.97
N GLU A 273 -22.04 -5.41 3.03
CA GLU A 273 -21.27 -6.07 1.97
C GLU A 273 -21.72 -7.55 1.85
N ILE A 274 -21.84 -8.28 2.96
CA ILE A 274 -22.38 -9.66 2.99
C ILE A 274 -23.82 -9.70 2.45
N THR A 275 -24.72 -8.86 2.93
CA THR A 275 -26.12 -8.81 2.47
C THR A 275 -26.21 -8.46 0.99
N SER A 276 -25.33 -7.61 0.45
CA SER A 276 -25.32 -7.29 -0.98
C SER A 276 -24.98 -8.50 -1.87
N ILE A 277 -24.10 -9.39 -1.40
CA ILE A 277 -23.74 -10.63 -2.10
C ILE A 277 -24.95 -11.59 -2.14
N PHE A 278 -25.72 -11.68 -1.05
CA PHE A 278 -26.89 -12.56 -1.02
C PHE A 278 -28.13 -11.98 -1.72
N GLN A 279 -28.33 -10.66 -1.66
CA GLN A 279 -29.33 -9.93 -2.46
C GLN A 279 -29.04 -9.97 -3.97
N GLN A 280 -27.83 -10.36 -4.40
CA GLN A 280 -27.50 -10.54 -5.81
C GLN A 280 -28.29 -11.70 -6.47
N PHE A 281 -28.75 -12.69 -5.68
CA PHE A 281 -29.37 -13.91 -6.20
C PHE A 281 -30.78 -14.19 -5.68
N VAL A 282 -31.19 -13.58 -4.55
CA VAL A 282 -32.53 -13.73 -3.96
C VAL A 282 -33.07 -12.35 -3.62
N ASN A 283 -34.33 -12.08 -4.00
CA ASN A 283 -35.02 -10.82 -3.74
C ASN A 283 -36.44 -11.05 -3.19
N LEU A 284 -36.95 -10.08 -2.43
CA LEU A 284 -38.32 -10.04 -1.92
C LEU A 284 -39.01 -8.78 -2.46
N GLU A 285 -39.75 -8.95 -3.56
CA GLU A 285 -40.34 -7.84 -4.29
C GLU A 285 -41.75 -7.47 -3.84
N SER A 286 -42.13 -6.21 -4.06
CA SER A 286 -43.49 -5.72 -3.78
C SER A 286 -43.97 -5.93 -2.31
N GLY A 287 -43.04 -6.13 -1.39
CA GLY A 287 -43.29 -6.12 0.05
C GLY A 287 -43.46 -4.71 0.61
N SER A 288 -44.06 -4.60 1.79
CA SER A 288 -44.13 -3.33 2.53
C SER A 288 -42.90 -3.09 3.41
N ARG A 289 -42.00 -4.08 3.53
CA ARG A 289 -40.81 -4.05 4.40
C ARG A 289 -39.65 -4.77 3.72
N PRO A 290 -38.37 -4.42 3.99
CA PRO A 290 -37.20 -5.06 3.38
C PRO A 290 -37.01 -6.56 3.65
N TRP A 291 -37.86 -7.15 4.49
CA TRP A 291 -37.82 -8.56 4.92
C TRP A 291 -39.11 -9.31 4.59
N ASN A 292 -40.00 -8.73 3.80
CA ASN A 292 -41.16 -9.41 3.25
C ASN A 292 -41.37 -9.06 1.77
N GLY A 293 -42.10 -9.91 1.05
CA GLY A 293 -42.35 -9.72 -0.39
C GLY A 293 -42.50 -11.03 -1.16
N ARG A 294 -42.76 -10.89 -2.45
CA ARG A 294 -42.78 -11.96 -3.45
C ARG A 294 -41.35 -12.44 -3.72
N LEU A 295 -41.14 -13.74 -3.65
CA LEU A 295 -39.84 -14.37 -3.82
C LEU A 295 -39.44 -14.41 -5.30
N GLU A 296 -38.33 -13.75 -5.61
CA GLU A 296 -37.72 -13.75 -6.94
C GLU A 296 -36.26 -14.16 -6.83
N VAL A 297 -35.76 -14.88 -7.85
CA VAL A 297 -34.39 -15.41 -7.87
C VAL A 297 -33.68 -15.03 -9.16
N LYS A 298 -32.35 -14.85 -9.09
CA LYS A 298 -31.52 -14.56 -10.24
C LYS A 298 -30.87 -15.84 -10.76
N VAL A 299 -31.21 -16.24 -12.00
CA VAL A 299 -30.64 -17.40 -12.69
C VAL A 299 -30.13 -16.95 -14.06
N ASN A 300 -28.90 -17.33 -14.42
CA ASN A 300 -28.23 -16.90 -15.66
C ASN A 300 -28.30 -15.37 -15.88
N ASP A 301 -28.02 -14.60 -14.82
CA ASP A 301 -28.09 -13.13 -14.76
C ASP A 301 -29.47 -12.49 -15.05
N THR A 302 -30.54 -13.27 -15.17
CA THR A 302 -31.92 -12.77 -15.28
C THR A 302 -32.70 -13.01 -14.00
N TRP A 303 -33.54 -12.05 -13.59
CA TRP A 303 -34.50 -12.26 -12.50
C TRP A 303 -35.72 -13.02 -13.00
N GLY A 304 -36.23 -13.93 -12.18
CA GLY A 304 -37.42 -14.73 -12.46
C GLY A 304 -38.19 -15.10 -11.20
N ALA A 305 -39.47 -15.37 -11.37
CA ALA A 305 -40.37 -15.75 -10.29
C ALA A 305 -40.05 -17.16 -9.76
N VAL A 306 -40.43 -17.41 -8.50
CA VAL A 306 -40.46 -18.75 -7.90
C VAL A 306 -41.92 -19.15 -7.70
N CYS A 307 -42.34 -20.20 -8.42
CA CYS A 307 -43.63 -20.84 -8.21
C CYS A 307 -43.46 -22.07 -7.30
N SER A 308 -44.43 -22.32 -6.42
CA SER A 308 -44.62 -23.64 -5.81
C SER A 308 -46.06 -23.82 -5.31
N SER A 309 -46.53 -25.06 -5.34
CA SER A 309 -47.71 -25.49 -4.59
C SER A 309 -47.37 -25.96 -3.17
N ASN A 310 -46.08 -26.16 -2.85
CA ASN A 310 -45.59 -26.49 -1.52
C ASN A 310 -45.20 -25.21 -0.75
N TYR A 311 -46.09 -24.74 0.13
CA TYR A 311 -45.91 -23.53 0.95
C TYR A 311 -45.53 -23.88 2.40
N TYR A 312 -44.49 -24.68 2.58
CA TYR A 312 -44.02 -25.06 3.92
C TYR A 312 -43.15 -23.97 4.55
N SER A 313 -43.21 -23.83 5.88
CA SER A 313 -42.36 -22.91 6.65
C SER A 313 -40.86 -23.18 6.49
N SER A 314 -40.48 -24.40 6.09
CA SER A 314 -39.10 -24.76 5.72
C SER A 314 -38.57 -23.90 4.56
N LEU A 315 -39.39 -23.59 3.55
CA LEU A 315 -38.98 -22.71 2.44
C LEU A 315 -38.71 -21.29 2.95
N ALA A 316 -39.58 -20.73 3.80
CA ALA A 316 -39.36 -19.42 4.40
C ALA A 316 -38.08 -19.41 5.27
N LEU A 317 -37.80 -20.47 6.03
CA LEU A 317 -36.55 -20.61 6.79
C LEU A 317 -35.31 -20.52 5.89
N VAL A 318 -35.30 -21.23 4.75
CA VAL A 318 -34.17 -21.20 3.81
C VAL A 318 -34.05 -19.86 3.09
N VAL A 319 -35.15 -19.25 2.65
CA VAL A 319 -35.14 -17.90 2.03
C VAL A 319 -34.60 -16.86 3.00
N CYS A 320 -35.08 -16.85 4.24
CA CYS A 320 -34.64 -15.89 5.25
C CYS A 320 -33.20 -16.15 5.73
N ARG A 321 -32.74 -17.40 5.71
CA ARG A 321 -31.32 -17.75 5.90
C ARG A 321 -30.47 -17.25 4.74
N SER A 322 -30.90 -17.48 3.50
CA SER A 322 -30.23 -17.01 2.27
C SER A 322 -30.03 -15.49 2.31
N LEU A 323 -31.07 -14.75 2.70
CA LEU A 323 -31.03 -13.28 2.85
C LEU A 323 -30.29 -12.79 4.11
N ARG A 324 -29.68 -13.67 4.91
CA ARG A 324 -29.03 -13.37 6.20
C ARG A 324 -29.95 -12.69 7.24
N LEU A 325 -31.27 -12.80 7.08
CA LEU A 325 -32.29 -12.22 7.97
C LEU A 325 -32.55 -13.07 9.24
N LYS A 326 -31.78 -14.13 9.46
CA LYS A 326 -31.89 -15.02 10.63
C LYS A 326 -31.55 -14.28 11.93
N ARG A 327 -32.57 -14.06 12.76
CA ARG A 327 -32.42 -13.54 14.13
C ARG A 327 -33.30 -14.39 15.06
N ASP A 328 -32.71 -14.99 16.09
CA ASP A 328 -33.30 -15.81 17.17
C ASP A 328 -34.25 -16.98 16.83
N ALA A 329 -34.20 -18.02 17.67
CA ALA A 329 -35.11 -19.16 17.63
C ALA A 329 -36.58 -18.84 18.06
N SER A 330 -36.88 -17.57 18.39
CA SER A 330 -38.19 -17.11 18.85
C SER A 330 -39.17 -16.79 17.71
N TYR A 331 -38.67 -16.62 16.48
CA TYR A 331 -39.45 -16.18 15.32
C TYR A 331 -39.70 -17.34 14.36
N SER A 332 -40.92 -17.40 13.82
CA SER A 332 -41.33 -18.35 12.79
C SER A 332 -41.59 -17.57 11.50
N PRO A 333 -40.68 -17.64 10.51
CA PRO A 333 -40.91 -17.06 9.19
C PRO A 333 -42.20 -17.60 8.57
N GLN A 334 -42.90 -16.74 7.85
CA GLN A 334 -44.14 -17.08 7.18
C GLN A 334 -43.94 -17.16 5.67
N VAL A 335 -44.69 -18.06 5.05
CA VAL A 335 -44.82 -18.18 3.60
C VAL A 335 -46.30 -18.02 3.24
N SER A 336 -46.55 -17.35 2.13
CA SER A 336 -47.87 -17.12 1.54
C SER A 336 -47.83 -17.49 0.06
N ILE A 337 -48.99 -17.73 -0.55
CA ILE A 337 -49.09 -18.02 -1.99
C ILE A 337 -50.10 -17.11 -2.69
N GLY A 338 -49.87 -16.88 -3.98
CA GLY A 338 -50.74 -16.07 -4.82
C GLY A 338 -50.50 -14.57 -4.61
N THR A 339 -51.58 -13.78 -4.56
CA THR A 339 -51.49 -12.33 -4.80
C THR A 339 -51.15 -11.48 -3.57
N THR A 340 -50.68 -12.08 -2.47
CA THR A 340 -50.36 -11.38 -1.19
C THR A 340 -49.39 -10.21 -1.39
N TYR A 341 -48.39 -10.38 -2.26
CA TYR A 341 -47.42 -9.36 -2.67
C TYR A 341 -47.53 -9.09 -4.19
N GLY A 342 -48.75 -9.09 -4.72
CA GLY A 342 -49.01 -9.00 -6.16
C GLY A 342 -48.64 -10.27 -6.93
N THR A 343 -48.91 -10.27 -8.23
CA THR A 343 -48.54 -11.36 -9.17
C THR A 343 -47.24 -10.99 -9.88
N SER A 344 -46.30 -11.93 -10.07
CA SER A 344 -45.09 -11.61 -10.85
C SER A 344 -45.40 -11.45 -12.34
N THR A 345 -44.75 -10.49 -12.99
CA THR A 345 -44.74 -10.34 -14.46
C THR A 345 -43.52 -10.98 -15.11
N LEU A 346 -42.59 -11.52 -14.32
CA LEU A 346 -41.40 -12.20 -14.81
C LEU A 346 -41.73 -13.63 -15.28
N PRO A 347 -40.93 -14.23 -16.19
CA PRO A 347 -40.95 -15.68 -16.34
C PRO A 347 -40.61 -16.33 -15.01
N ALA A 348 -41.17 -17.50 -14.72
CA ALA A 348 -40.63 -18.28 -13.62
C ALA A 348 -39.26 -18.82 -14.02
N HIS A 349 -38.35 -18.89 -13.05
CA HIS A 349 -37.14 -19.70 -13.18
C HIS A 349 -37.35 -21.05 -12.48
N ILE A 350 -38.04 -21.03 -11.35
CA ILE A 350 -38.36 -22.20 -10.54
C ILE A 350 -39.87 -22.44 -10.61
N GLY A 351 -40.30 -23.59 -11.12
CA GLY A 351 -41.71 -23.97 -11.20
C GLY A 351 -42.20 -24.80 -10.00
N TYR A 352 -41.27 -25.43 -9.28
CA TYR A 352 -41.52 -26.15 -8.04
C TYR A 352 -40.27 -26.16 -7.18
N ILE A 353 -40.43 -25.96 -5.88
CA ILE A 353 -39.34 -26.04 -4.90
C ILE A 353 -39.83 -26.71 -3.63
N THR A 354 -38.99 -27.57 -3.05
CA THR A 354 -39.18 -28.20 -1.75
C THR A 354 -37.88 -28.15 -0.96
N CYS A 355 -37.92 -27.51 0.20
CA CYS A 355 -36.82 -27.41 1.15
C CYS A 355 -37.16 -28.16 2.45
N ASN A 356 -36.13 -28.71 3.11
CA ASN A 356 -36.21 -29.35 4.42
C ASN A 356 -36.22 -28.32 5.55
N GLY A 357 -35.55 -27.18 5.35
CA GLY A 357 -35.54 -26.02 6.26
C GLY A 357 -34.15 -25.71 6.83
N ASP A 358 -33.20 -26.63 6.68
CA ASP A 358 -31.82 -26.55 7.15
C ASP A 358 -30.82 -26.11 6.08
N GLU A 359 -31.19 -26.12 4.79
CA GLU A 359 -30.35 -25.72 3.66
C GLU A 359 -29.80 -24.28 3.77
N ASP A 360 -28.53 -24.07 3.40
CA ASP A 360 -27.87 -22.75 3.48
C ASP A 360 -28.32 -21.78 2.38
N SER A 361 -28.55 -22.29 1.16
CA SER A 361 -29.07 -21.54 0.02
C SER A 361 -30.39 -22.10 -0.48
N ILE A 362 -31.26 -21.23 -1.02
CA ILE A 362 -32.46 -21.65 -1.75
C ILE A 362 -32.13 -22.61 -2.91
N PHE A 363 -30.96 -22.46 -3.53
CA PHE A 363 -30.52 -23.30 -4.65
C PHE A 363 -30.06 -24.70 -4.24
N ASP A 364 -29.90 -24.97 -2.94
CA ASP A 364 -29.57 -26.31 -2.41
C ASP A 364 -30.84 -27.16 -2.17
N CYS A 365 -32.03 -26.54 -2.22
CA CYS A 365 -33.31 -27.24 -2.11
C CYS A 365 -33.61 -28.08 -3.36
N SER A 366 -34.57 -29.01 -3.24
CA SER A 366 -35.07 -29.78 -4.39
C SER A 366 -35.88 -28.88 -5.32
N ILE A 367 -35.29 -28.52 -6.47
CA ILE A 367 -35.83 -27.56 -7.44
C ILE A 367 -36.20 -28.26 -8.76
N THR A 368 -37.37 -27.91 -9.29
CA THR A 368 -37.73 -28.13 -10.70
C THR A 368 -37.79 -26.79 -11.42
N TYR A 369 -36.88 -26.57 -12.37
CA TYR A 369 -36.88 -25.38 -13.22
C TYR A 369 -38.02 -25.43 -14.24
N ASN A 370 -38.72 -24.32 -14.44
CA ASN A 370 -39.77 -24.18 -15.44
C ASN A 370 -39.80 -22.74 -15.96
N GLY A 371 -39.52 -22.54 -17.26
CA GLY A 371 -39.44 -21.21 -17.88
C GLY A 371 -40.77 -20.55 -18.23
N GLN A 372 -41.90 -21.11 -17.78
CA GLN A 372 -43.24 -20.56 -18.00
C GLN A 372 -43.65 -19.68 -16.81
N SER A 373 -44.45 -18.63 -17.04
CA SER A 373 -44.98 -17.78 -15.95
C SER A 373 -45.77 -18.60 -14.92
N CYS A 374 -45.68 -18.23 -13.64
CA CYS A 374 -46.48 -18.85 -12.59
C CYS A 374 -47.98 -18.69 -12.91
N TYR A 375 -48.76 -19.75 -12.67
CA TYR A 375 -50.21 -19.59 -12.59
C TYR A 375 -50.51 -18.64 -11.41
N ARG A 376 -51.50 -17.75 -11.57
CA ARG A 376 -51.75 -16.56 -10.71
C ARG A 376 -51.90 -16.80 -9.20
N TYR A 377 -51.96 -18.06 -8.77
CA TYR A 377 -52.12 -18.50 -7.38
C TYR A 377 -50.87 -19.20 -6.80
N TYR A 378 -49.77 -19.34 -7.55
CA TYR A 378 -48.57 -20.06 -7.13
C TYR A 378 -47.31 -19.19 -6.93
N ASP A 379 -47.40 -17.87 -7.15
CA ASP A 379 -46.35 -16.93 -6.74
C ASP A 379 -46.10 -17.08 -5.24
N ILE A 380 -44.85 -17.28 -4.82
CA ILE A 380 -44.49 -17.44 -3.42
C ILE A 380 -44.22 -16.07 -2.80
N GLY A 381 -44.83 -15.79 -1.66
CA GLY A 381 -44.50 -14.68 -0.78
C GLY A 381 -43.83 -15.17 0.50
N VAL A 382 -42.87 -14.41 1.03
CA VAL A 382 -42.20 -14.70 2.30
C VAL A 382 -42.27 -13.47 3.20
N ASP A 383 -42.45 -13.68 4.51
CA ASP A 383 -42.18 -12.68 5.54
C ASP A 383 -41.23 -13.30 6.57
N CYS A 384 -40.01 -12.78 6.66
CA CYS A 384 -38.99 -13.28 7.56
C CYS A 384 -39.19 -12.85 9.01
N LEU A 385 -39.89 -11.75 9.26
CA LEU A 385 -40.02 -11.11 10.57
C LEU A 385 -41.47 -10.61 10.80
N PRO A 386 -42.50 -11.48 10.73
CA PRO A 386 -43.91 -11.08 10.73
C PRO A 386 -44.37 -10.42 12.05
N ARG A 387 -43.68 -10.71 13.16
CA ARG A 387 -43.95 -10.08 14.47
C ARG A 387 -43.39 -8.65 14.60
N PHE A 388 -42.51 -8.22 13.70
CA PHE A 388 -41.95 -6.87 13.72
C PHE A 388 -42.81 -5.90 12.91
N THR A 389 -43.87 -5.41 13.53
CA THR A 389 -44.65 -4.29 13.00
C THR A 389 -43.97 -2.97 13.33
N LEU A 390 -43.48 -2.28 12.30
CA LEU A 390 -43.29 -0.83 12.36
C LEU A 390 -44.69 -0.19 12.44
N ASN A 391 -44.94 0.56 13.51
CA ASN A 391 -46.06 1.51 13.63
C ASN A 391 -45.65 2.86 13.04
#